data_AF-A0A897N1A4-F1
#
_entry.id   AF-A0A897N1A4-F1
#
_cell.length_a   1.000
_cell.length_b   1.000
_cell.length_c   1.000
_cell.angle_alpha   90.00
_cell.angle_beta   90.00
_cell.angle_gamma   90.00
#
_symmetry.space_group_name_H-M   'P 1'
#
loop_
_entity.id
_entity.type
_entity.pdbx_description
1 polymer ?
#
loop_
_entity_poly.entity_id
_entity_poly.type
_entity_poly.pdbx_seq_one_letter_code
_entity_poly.pdbx_strand_id
1 'polypeptide(L)'
;MASMDFGDAFDTLADDDFWIDVAMMFVGFFGSTLAAMAFESVGPDLPNELYGIGVAAGNEVLTDYRMVSVGAGLYSADVAATRVGLKDEVSSMVQGGN
;
A
#
# COMPACT_ATOMS: atom_id res chain seq x y z
N MET A 1 -27.23 23.81 2.97
CA MET A 1 -26.37 23.39 1.84
C MET A 1 -25.46 22.30 2.37
N ALA A 2 -25.96 21.05 2.45
CA ALA A 2 -25.25 19.89 3.00
C ALA A 2 -25.67 18.58 2.30
N SER A 3 -26.47 18.67 1.23
CA SER A 3 -26.93 17.53 0.45
C SER A 3 -25.98 17.15 -0.69
N MET A 4 -24.95 17.98 -0.94
CA MET A 4 -23.96 17.78 -2.01
C MET A 4 -22.80 16.88 -1.58
N ASP A 5 -22.66 16.54 -0.29
CA ASP A 5 -21.46 15.86 0.21
C ASP A 5 -21.66 14.33 0.37
N PHE A 6 -22.87 13.91 0.77
CA PHE A 6 -23.17 12.48 0.91
C PHE A 6 -23.50 11.81 -0.42
N GLY A 7 -24.20 12.50 -1.33
CA GLY A 7 -24.54 11.95 -2.65
C GLY A 7 -23.29 11.64 -3.47
N ASP A 8 -22.41 12.62 -3.60
CA ASP A 8 -21.15 12.49 -4.36
C ASP A 8 -20.22 11.42 -3.77
N ALA A 9 -20.19 11.26 -2.44
CA ALA A 9 -19.44 10.19 -1.78
C ALA A 9 -20.05 8.81 -2.05
N PHE A 10 -21.38 8.67 -2.01
CA PHE A 10 -22.05 7.42 -2.36
C PHE A 10 -21.86 7.06 -3.84
N ASP A 11 -21.90 8.05 -4.74
CA ASP A 11 -21.66 7.85 -6.17
C ASP A 11 -20.22 7.39 -6.41
N THR A 12 -19.23 7.98 -5.72
CA THR A 12 -17.84 7.53 -5.78
C THR A 12 -17.67 6.08 -5.28
N LEU A 13 -18.38 5.69 -4.22
CA LEU A 13 -18.32 4.33 -3.68
C LEU A 13 -19.04 3.30 -4.56
N ALA A 14 -20.02 3.74 -5.35
CA ALA A 14 -20.73 2.92 -6.31
C ALA A 14 -20.03 2.88 -7.68
N ASP A 15 -18.97 3.66 -7.88
CA ASP A 15 -18.21 3.74 -9.11
C ASP A 15 -17.29 2.52 -9.27
N ASP A 16 -17.41 1.84 -10.41
CA ASP A 16 -16.56 0.70 -10.76
C ASP A 16 -15.09 1.14 -10.93
N ASP A 17 -14.83 2.36 -11.43
CA ASP A 17 -13.47 2.88 -11.62
C ASP A 17 -12.76 3.08 -10.28
N PHE A 18 -13.50 3.49 -9.24
CA PHE A 18 -12.97 3.57 -7.88
C PHE A 18 -12.52 2.19 -7.37
N TRP A 19 -13.32 1.14 -7.59
CA TRP A 19 -12.97 -0.22 -7.17
C TRP A 19 -11.83 -0.82 -8.01
N ILE A 20 -11.72 -0.46 -9.28
CA ILE A 20 -10.57 -0.81 -10.13
C ILE A 20 -9.29 -0.17 -9.58
N ASP A 21 -9.33 1.11 -9.19
CA ASP A 21 -8.19 1.81 -8.58
C ASP A 21 -7.78 1.16 -7.26
N VAL A 22 -8.75 0.81 -6.40
CA VAL A 22 -8.50 0.05 -5.17
C VAL A 22 -7.86 -1.30 -5.50
N ALA A 23 -8.38 -2.04 -6.48
CA ALA A 23 -7.81 -3.33 -6.88
C ALA A 23 -6.37 -3.19 -7.37
N MET A 24 -6.06 -2.16 -8.17
CA MET A 24 -4.70 -1.89 -8.65
C MET A 24 -3.76 -1.50 -7.52
N MET A 25 -4.24 -0.73 -6.55
CA MET A 25 -3.48 -0.45 -5.33
C MET A 25 -3.18 -1.73 -4.55
N PHE A 26 -4.17 -2.62 -4.41
CA PHE A 26 -3.97 -3.94 -3.80
C PHE A 26 -2.94 -4.78 -4.57
N VAL A 27 -2.98 -4.78 -5.91
CA VAL A 27 -1.97 -5.46 -6.75
C VAL A 27 -0.57 -4.91 -6.47
N GLY A 28 -0.40 -3.60 -6.39
CA GLY A 28 0.89 -3.00 -6.05
C GLY A 28 1.41 -3.41 -4.67
N PHE A 29 0.54 -3.35 -3.66
CA PHE A 29 0.89 -3.69 -2.28
C PHE A 29 1.25 -5.18 -2.14
N PHE A 30 0.36 -6.08 -2.56
CA PHE A 30 0.60 -7.52 -2.46
C PHE A 30 1.66 -8.02 -3.45
N GLY A 31 1.74 -7.42 -4.64
CA GLY A 31 2.79 -7.69 -5.60
C GLY A 31 4.18 -7.41 -5.01
N SER A 32 4.30 -6.36 -4.21
CA SER A 32 5.53 -6.05 -3.46
C SER A 32 5.85 -7.09 -2.40
N THR A 33 4.85 -7.57 -1.65
CA THR A 33 5.02 -8.68 -0.70
C THR A 33 5.46 -9.97 -1.40
N LEU A 34 4.84 -10.32 -2.52
CA LEU A 34 5.19 -11.51 -3.30
C LEU A 34 6.60 -11.38 -3.89
N ALA A 35 6.98 -10.20 -4.36
CA ALA A 35 8.34 -9.92 -4.81
C ALA A 35 9.34 -10.09 -3.66
N ALA A 36 9.08 -9.51 -2.50
CA ALA A 36 9.92 -9.67 -1.32
C ALA A 36 10.10 -11.15 -0.94
N MET A 37 9.01 -11.93 -0.87
CA MET A 37 9.06 -13.38 -0.60
C MET A 37 9.85 -14.15 -1.66
N ALA A 38 9.65 -13.82 -2.93
CA ALA A 38 10.38 -14.47 -4.01
C ALA A 38 11.88 -14.20 -3.89
N PHE A 39 12.29 -12.96 -3.63
CA PHE A 39 13.69 -12.55 -3.58
C PHE A 39 14.41 -12.87 -2.26
N GLU A 40 13.71 -12.91 -1.12
CA GLU A 40 14.26 -13.42 0.16
C GLU A 40 14.77 -14.87 0.01
N SER A 41 14.19 -15.65 -0.91
CA SER A 41 14.60 -17.04 -1.14
C SER A 41 15.84 -17.22 -2.04
N VAL A 42 16.28 -16.17 -2.75
CA VAL A 42 17.34 -16.26 -3.80
C VAL A 42 18.37 -15.15 -3.79
N GLY A 43 18.21 -14.10 -2.97
CA GLY A 43 19.03 -12.89 -3.02
C GLY A 43 19.63 -12.47 -1.68
N PRO A 44 20.47 -11.41 -1.67
CA PRO A 44 20.97 -10.79 -0.45
C PRO A 44 19.81 -10.19 0.36
N ASP A 45 19.93 -10.20 1.70
CA ASP A 45 19.01 -9.54 2.65
C ASP A 45 19.00 -8.03 2.41
N LEU A 46 18.25 -7.59 1.39
CA LEU A 46 18.00 -6.19 1.13
C LEU A 46 16.97 -5.65 2.13
N PRO A 47 17.04 -4.36 2.48
CA PRO A 47 15.98 -3.71 3.24
C PRO A 47 14.62 -3.94 2.58
N ASN A 48 13.67 -4.53 3.32
CA ASN A 48 12.39 -4.95 2.75
C ASN A 48 11.59 -3.78 2.14
N GLU A 49 11.83 -2.55 2.59
CA GLU A 49 11.27 -1.33 2.00
C GLU A 49 11.66 -1.10 0.53
N LEU A 50 12.79 -1.63 0.06
CA LEU A 50 13.25 -1.45 -1.32
C LEU A 50 12.46 -2.30 -2.32
N TYR A 51 11.78 -3.36 -1.88
CA TYR A 51 10.96 -4.18 -2.77
C TYR A 51 9.74 -3.41 -3.30
N GLY A 52 9.10 -2.59 -2.46
CA GLY A 52 8.02 -1.70 -2.90
C GLY A 52 8.50 -0.62 -3.88
N ILE A 53 9.73 -0.11 -3.69
CA ILE A 53 10.34 0.82 -4.65
C ILE A 53 10.63 0.11 -5.99
N GLY A 54 11.13 -1.12 -5.93
CA GLY A 54 11.40 -1.93 -7.11
C GLY A 54 10.14 -2.26 -7.91
N VAL A 55 9.04 -2.60 -7.23
CA VAL A 55 7.74 -2.85 -7.87
C VAL A 55 7.15 -1.55 -8.44
N ALA A 56 7.27 -0.42 -7.73
CA ALA A 56 6.82 0.88 -8.26
C ALA A 56 7.59 1.27 -9.53
N ALA A 57 8.91 1.10 -9.55
CA ALA A 57 9.74 1.35 -10.73
C ALA A 57 9.46 0.37 -11.87
N GLY A 58 9.25 -0.92 -11.55
CA GLY A 58 8.87 -1.94 -12.53
C GLY A 58 7.51 -1.66 -13.16
N ASN A 59 6.55 -1.18 -12.37
CA ASN A 59 5.24 -0.79 -12.87
C ASN A 59 5.31 0.36 -13.87
N GLU A 60 6.14 1.38 -13.63
CA GLU A 60 6.33 2.51 -14.55
C GLU A 60 6.87 2.05 -15.92
N VAL A 61 7.63 0.95 -15.95
CA VAL A 61 8.16 0.37 -17.21
C VAL A 61 7.15 -0.56 -17.90
N LEU A 62 6.36 -1.32 -17.14
CA LEU A 62 5.54 -2.41 -17.67
C LEU A 62 4.09 -2.03 -17.95
N THR A 63 3.51 -1.16 -17.13
CA THR A 63 2.05 -0.95 -17.09
C THR A 63 1.64 0.51 -16.93
N ASP A 64 2.47 1.35 -16.32
CA ASP A 64 2.23 2.77 -16.05
C ASP A 64 0.94 3.08 -15.27
N TYR A 65 0.41 2.09 -14.54
CA TYR A 65 -0.78 2.27 -13.71
C TYR A 65 -0.41 2.87 -12.37
N ARG A 66 -0.64 4.18 -12.20
CA ARG A 66 -0.24 4.93 -10.99
C ARG A 66 -0.69 4.29 -9.68
N MET A 67 -1.89 3.71 -9.62
CA MET A 67 -2.38 3.08 -8.38
C MET A 67 -1.56 1.86 -7.95
N VAL A 68 -0.96 1.13 -8.89
CA VAL A 68 -0.02 0.05 -8.57
C VAL A 68 1.22 0.61 -7.87
N SER A 69 1.79 1.71 -8.38
CA SER A 69 2.93 2.37 -7.72
C SER A 69 2.57 2.95 -6.35
N VAL A 70 1.34 3.46 -6.17
CA VAL A 70 0.84 3.91 -4.86
C VAL A 70 0.76 2.74 -3.88
N GLY A 71 0.19 1.61 -4.30
CA GLY A 71 0.13 0.38 -3.50
C GLY A 71 1.51 -0.14 -3.10
N ALA A 72 2.45 -0.14 -4.05
CA ALA A 72 3.82 -0.56 -3.80
C ALA A 72 4.57 0.39 -2.84
N GLY A 73 4.33 1.70 -2.96
CA GLY A 73 4.84 2.69 -2.02
C GLY A 73 4.26 2.53 -0.60
N LEU A 74 2.97 2.20 -0.49
CA LEU A 74 2.34 1.88 0.80
C LEU A 74 3.00 0.68 1.48
N TYR A 75 3.38 -0.35 0.72
CA TYR A 75 4.15 -1.47 1.26
C TYR A 75 5.49 -1.02 1.84
N SER A 76 6.26 -0.20 1.12
CA SER A 76 7.53 0.34 1.64
C SER A 76 7.33 1.13 2.93
N ALA A 77 6.27 1.94 3.01
CA ALA A 77 5.93 2.71 4.21
C ALA A 77 5.53 1.81 5.39
N ASP A 78 4.71 0.78 5.17
CA ASP A 78 4.30 -0.16 6.23
C ASP A 78 5.49 -0.93 6.81
N VAL A 79 6.40 -1.39 5.95
CA VAL A 79 7.63 -2.08 6.36
C VAL A 79 8.54 -1.14 7.14
N ALA A 80 8.73 0.10 6.66
CA ALA A 80 9.53 1.10 7.36
C ALA A 80 8.93 1.43 8.74
N ALA A 81 7.60 1.60 8.83
CA ALA A 81 6.89 1.86 10.08
C ALA A 81 7.03 0.69 11.07
N THR A 82 6.97 -0.55 10.56
CA THR A 82 7.17 -1.77 11.35
C THR A 82 8.61 -1.85 11.89
N ARG A 83 9.61 -1.45 11.08
CA ARG A 83 11.03 -1.42 11.49
C ARG A 83 11.33 -0.43 12.61
N VAL A 84 10.66 0.73 12.64
CA VAL A 84 10.86 1.75 13.66
C VAL A 84 10.01 1.55 14.92
N GLY A 85 9.24 0.46 15.01
CA GLY A 85 8.44 0.12 16.20
C GLY A 85 7.18 0.96 16.39
N LEU A 86 6.76 1.75 15.39
CA LEU A 86 5.57 2.62 15.48
C LEU A 86 4.28 1.84 15.75
N LYS A 87 4.19 0.58 15.26
CA LYS A 87 3.03 -0.29 15.53
C LYS A 87 2.90 -0.64 17.02
N ASP A 88 4.02 -0.80 17.72
CA ASP A 88 4.02 -1.13 19.15
C ASP A 88 3.66 0.09 20.01
N GLU A 89 4.14 1.27 19.62
CA GLU A 89 3.82 2.53 20.30
C GLU A 89 2.32 2.87 20.18
N VAL A 90 1.73 2.78 18.98
CA VAL A 90 0.29 3.01 18.76
C VAL A 90 -0.56 1.96 19.50
N SER A 91 -0.16 0.69 19.46
CA SER A 91 -0.85 -0.38 20.21
C SER A 91 -0.82 -0.14 21.72
N SER A 92 0.31 0.39 22.23
CA SER A 92 0.45 0.76 23.64
C SER A 92 -0.41 1.96 24.04
N MET A 93 -0.60 2.94 23.15
CA MET A 93 -1.47 4.10 23.39
C MET A 93 -2.95 3.72 23.37
N VAL A 94 -3.35 2.82 22.47
CA VAL A 94 -4.73 2.32 22.38
C VAL A 94 -5.09 1.40 23.56
N GLN A 95 -4.15 0.59 24.04
CA GLN A 95 -4.36 -0.29 25.21
C GLN A 95 -4.06 0.40 26.55
N GLY A 96 -3.36 1.53 26.56
CA GLY A 96 -2.94 2.27 27.75
C GLY A 96 -3.93 3.31 28.27
N GLY A 97 -5.11 3.43 27.66
CA GLY A 97 -6.17 4.33 28.12
C GLY A 97 -7.00 3.74 29.27
N ASN A 98 -6.45 3.78 30.49
CA ASN A 98 -7.20 3.67 31.75
C ASN A 98 -7.14 5.00 32.51
#